data_AF-A0A5C7DX98-F1
#
_entry.id   AF-A0A5C7DX98-F1
#
_cell.length_a   1.000
_cell.length_b   1.000
_cell.length_c   1.000
_cell.angle_alpha   90.00
_cell.angle_beta   90.00
_cell.angle_gamma   90.00
#
_symmetry.space_group_name_H-M   'P 1'
#
loop_
_entity.id
_entity.type
_entity.pdbx_description
1 polymer ?
#
loop_
_entity_poly.entity_id
_entity_poly.type
_entity_poly.pdbx_seq_one_letter_code
_entity_poly.pdbx_strand_id
1 'polypeptide(L)'
;MERIVCLLILVIFKAFAQDEFIFWAELSNKNFVLYHQNETISIAMTKSKDKKLEYACELLYTLSDLEKFIYDSFGNIDEEKMTKIDKFNFLNSHKNDLVDCFLNSKIDVKDFTKTNLASAQSETYVRILPLRFIIEFHSNSAIVYYLK
;
A
#
# COMPACT_ATOMS: atom_id res chain seq x y z
N MET A 1 -17.43 18.03 35.81
CA MET A 1 -16.22 17.24 35.46
C MET A 1 -16.47 16.14 34.43
N GLU A 2 -17.72 15.79 34.11
CA GLU A 2 -18.04 14.73 33.13
C GLU A 2 -17.83 15.13 31.66
N ARG A 3 -17.95 16.42 31.31
CA ARG A 3 -17.73 16.91 29.93
C ARG A 3 -16.29 16.75 29.43
N ILE A 4 -15.30 16.81 30.33
CA ILE A 4 -13.88 16.67 29.98
C ILE A 4 -13.55 15.21 29.65
N VAL A 5 -14.17 14.26 30.36
CA VAL A 5 -13.97 12.81 30.14
C VAL A 5 -14.54 12.39 28.78
N CYS A 6 -15.72 12.87 28.39
CA CYS A 6 -16.29 12.58 27.06
C CYS A 6 -15.47 13.18 25.91
N LEU A 7 -14.89 14.37 26.10
CA LEU A 7 -14.00 14.97 25.10
C LEU A 7 -12.69 14.18 24.95
N LEU A 8 -12.10 13.72 26.06
CA LEU A 8 -10.92 12.84 26.03
C LEU A 8 -11.21 11.54 25.29
N ILE A 9 -12.37 10.91 25.54
CA ILE A 9 -12.77 9.68 24.84
C ILE A 9 -12.90 9.91 23.33
N LEU A 10 -13.51 11.02 22.89
CA LEU A 10 -13.64 11.36 21.48
C LEU A 10 -12.30 11.66 20.79
N VAL A 11 -11.34 12.25 21.49
CA VAL A 11 -9.98 12.47 20.98
C VAL A 11 -9.22 11.15 20.83
N ILE A 12 -9.33 10.26 21.81
CA ILE A 12 -8.67 8.94 21.78
C ILE A 12 -9.21 8.07 20.63
N PHE A 13 -10.50 8.15 20.30
CA PHE A 13 -11.07 7.40 19.17
C PHE A 13 -10.58 7.86 17.80
N LYS A 14 -10.12 9.12 17.65
CA LYS A 14 -9.53 9.60 16.39
C LYS A 14 -8.09 9.10 16.20
N ALA A 15 -7.35 8.90 17.28
CA ALA A 15 -5.93 8.52 17.22
C ALA A 15 -5.69 7.11 16.66
N PHE A 16 -6.66 6.19 16.75
CA PHE A 16 -6.51 4.81 16.26
C PHE A 16 -7.04 4.60 14.84
N ALA A 17 -7.09 5.66 14.03
CA ALA A 17 -7.49 5.56 12.65
C ALA A 17 -6.30 5.47 11.70
N GLN A 18 -5.59 4.34 11.74
CA GLN A 18 -4.60 4.03 10.72
C GLN A 18 -5.28 3.87 9.35
N ASP A 19 -4.70 4.51 8.34
CA ASP A 19 -5.22 4.54 6.98
C ASP A 19 -4.91 3.23 6.27
N GLU A 20 -5.97 2.56 5.79
CA GLU A 20 -5.85 1.38 4.94
C GLU A 20 -5.90 1.75 3.46
N PHE A 21 -5.11 1.02 2.68
CA PHE A 21 -5.03 1.10 1.24
C PHE A 21 -5.26 -0.29 0.63
N ILE A 22 -5.71 -0.32 -0.61
CA ILE A 22 -5.88 -1.54 -1.40
C ILE A 22 -4.95 -1.45 -2.59
N PHE A 23 -4.12 -2.46 -2.75
CA PHE A 23 -3.25 -2.65 -3.90
C PHE A 23 -3.74 -3.83 -4.74
N TRP A 24 -3.73 -3.68 -6.06
CA TRP A 24 -3.90 -4.80 -6.97
C TRP A 24 -3.06 -4.58 -8.23
N ALA A 25 -2.59 -5.68 -8.82
CA ALA A 25 -1.82 -5.64 -10.04
C ALA A 25 -2.18 -6.81 -10.96
N GLU A 26 -2.16 -6.54 -12.26
CA GLU A 26 -2.31 -7.53 -13.31
C GLU A 26 -1.21 -7.33 -14.35
N LEU A 27 -0.40 -8.36 -14.54
CA LEU A 27 0.62 -8.45 -15.57
C LEU A 27 0.22 -9.55 -16.54
N SER A 28 0.23 -9.25 -17.84
CA SER A 28 0.06 -10.25 -18.88
C SER A 28 1.19 -10.20 -19.89
N ASN A 29 1.60 -11.39 -20.30
CA ASN A 29 2.66 -11.62 -21.24
C ASN A 29 2.10 -12.37 -22.44
N LYS A 30 2.45 -11.96 -23.65
CA LYS A 30 2.18 -12.66 -24.89
C LYS A 30 3.50 -13.00 -25.58
N ASN A 31 3.74 -14.29 -25.82
CA ASN A 31 4.95 -14.79 -26.48
C ASN A 31 6.26 -14.30 -25.83
N PHE A 32 6.32 -14.33 -24.50
CA PHE A 32 7.43 -13.84 -23.69
C PHE A 32 7.65 -12.31 -23.71
N VAL A 33 6.79 -11.54 -24.39
CA VAL A 33 6.77 -10.08 -24.37
C VAL A 33 5.65 -9.57 -23.44
N LEU A 34 5.99 -8.68 -22.52
CA LEU A 34 5.00 -8.01 -21.67
C LEU A 34 4.00 -7.24 -22.55
N TYR A 35 2.71 -7.58 -22.44
CA TYR A 35 1.65 -7.03 -23.28
C TYR A 35 0.73 -6.07 -22.50
N HIS A 36 0.42 -6.39 -21.25
CA HIS A 36 -0.42 -5.55 -20.39
C HIS A 36 0.15 -5.51 -18.98
N GLN A 37 0.23 -4.32 -18.41
CA GLN A 37 0.62 -4.10 -17.02
C GLN A 37 -0.32 -3.05 -16.44
N ASN A 38 -1.08 -3.43 -15.42
CA ASN A 38 -2.01 -2.54 -14.74
C ASN A 38 -1.85 -2.69 -13.24
N GLU A 39 -1.31 -1.68 -12.59
CA GLU A 39 -1.18 -1.62 -11.13
C GLU A 39 -1.88 -0.38 -10.61
N THR A 40 -2.67 -0.60 -9.58
CA THR A 40 -3.52 0.43 -9.00
C THR A 40 -3.47 0.36 -7.49
N ILE A 41 -3.33 1.53 -6.89
CA ILE A 41 -3.50 1.76 -5.46
C ILE A 41 -4.82 2.50 -5.29
N SER A 42 -5.56 2.16 -4.24
CA SER A 42 -6.79 2.86 -3.89
C SER A 42 -6.91 3.01 -2.38
N ILE A 43 -7.62 4.05 -1.98
CA ILE A 43 -7.92 4.32 -0.59
C ILE A 43 -9.01 3.35 -0.12
N ALA A 44 -8.77 2.62 0.98
CA ALA A 44 -9.82 1.75 1.53
C ALA A 44 -10.91 2.59 2.19
N MET A 45 -12.16 2.34 1.80
CA MET A 45 -13.35 3.03 2.32
C MET A 45 -13.88 2.42 3.63
N THR A 46 -13.41 1.22 3.98
CA THR A 46 -13.80 0.48 5.18
C THR A 46 -12.57 -0.08 5.85
N LYS A 47 -12.62 -0.19 7.19
CA LYS A 47 -11.55 -0.82 7.94
C LYS A 47 -11.78 -2.31 8.10
N SER A 48 -10.72 -3.12 7.97
CA SER A 48 -10.80 -4.54 8.30
C SER A 48 -10.96 -4.75 9.82
N LYS A 49 -11.75 -5.76 10.22
CA LYS A 49 -11.90 -6.18 11.63
C LYS A 49 -10.87 -7.27 11.93
N ASP A 50 -10.31 -7.29 13.14
CA ASP A 50 -9.37 -8.32 13.66
C ASP A 50 -8.22 -8.66 12.69
N LYS A 51 -7.37 -7.67 12.42
CA LYS A 51 -6.28 -7.79 11.45
C LYS A 51 -5.02 -8.37 12.10
N LYS A 52 -4.31 -9.22 11.37
CA LYS A 52 -2.87 -9.46 11.63
C LYS A 52 -2.04 -8.63 10.65
N LEU A 53 -1.11 -7.88 11.20
CA LEU A 53 -0.13 -7.13 10.42
C LEU A 53 1.06 -8.03 10.15
N GLU A 54 1.35 -8.26 8.87
CA GLU A 54 2.56 -8.95 8.43
C GLU A 54 3.43 -7.94 7.68
N TYR A 55 4.72 -7.88 8.04
CA TYR A 55 5.69 -7.00 7.39
C TYR A 55 5.83 -7.36 5.92
N ALA A 56 5.72 -6.36 5.04
CA ALA A 56 5.92 -6.50 3.61
C ALA A 56 7.33 -6.07 3.22
N CYS A 57 7.65 -4.79 3.43
CA CYS A 57 8.89 -4.16 3.03
C CYS A 57 9.04 -2.77 3.65
N GLU A 58 10.20 -2.16 3.37
CA GLU A 58 10.55 -0.79 3.69
C GLU A 58 10.70 0.01 2.39
N LEU A 59 10.07 1.18 2.33
CA LEU A 59 10.17 2.15 1.25
C LEU A 59 11.11 3.27 1.67
N LEU A 60 12.17 3.48 0.88
CA LEU A 60 13.14 4.55 1.12
C LEU A 60 12.60 5.88 0.58
N TYR A 61 12.85 6.96 1.31
CA TYR A 61 12.46 8.29 0.88
C TYR A 61 13.37 8.84 -0.21
N THR A 62 12.78 9.46 -1.23
CA THR A 62 13.50 10.30 -2.16
C THR A 62 13.62 11.72 -1.62
N LEU A 63 14.54 12.51 -2.19
CA LEU A 63 14.67 13.93 -1.86
C LEU A 63 13.33 14.67 -2.05
N SER A 64 12.55 14.28 -3.06
CA SER A 64 11.25 14.91 -3.36
C SER A 64 10.16 14.58 -2.34
N ASP A 65 10.31 13.51 -1.56
CA ASP A 65 9.37 13.14 -0.50
C ASP A 65 9.70 13.92 0.77
N LEU A 66 10.99 14.05 1.08
CA LEU A 66 11.48 14.83 2.23
C LEU A 66 11.06 16.30 2.16
N GLU A 67 10.97 16.88 0.96
CA GLU A 67 10.48 18.24 0.74
C GLU A 67 8.98 18.40 0.99
N LYS A 68 8.19 17.32 0.84
CA LYS A 68 6.73 17.34 1.00
C LYS A 68 6.28 17.00 2.42
N PHE A 69 7.14 16.33 3.19
CA PHE A 69 6.79 15.93 4.54
C PHE A 69 6.66 17.12 5.49
N ILE A 70 5.68 16.99 6.37
CA ILE A 70 5.48 17.93 7.48
C ILE A 70 6.22 17.34 8.67
N TYR A 71 7.08 18.15 9.29
CA TYR A 71 7.86 17.75 10.45
C TYR A 71 7.27 18.33 11.74
N ASP A 72 7.39 17.58 12.83
CA ASP A 72 7.03 18.03 14.17
C ASP A 72 8.13 18.94 14.77
N SER A 73 7.89 19.44 15.98
CA SER A 73 8.86 20.27 16.70
C SER A 73 10.13 19.53 17.15
N PHE A 74 10.18 18.21 16.96
CA PHE A 74 11.29 17.33 17.32
C PHE A 74 12.06 16.82 16.07
N GLY A 75 11.67 17.25 14.87
CA GLY A 75 12.30 16.87 13.61
C GLY A 75 11.86 15.50 13.06
N ASN A 76 10.79 14.90 13.59
CA ASN A 76 10.20 13.67 13.06
C ASN A 76 9.07 14.00 12.07
N ILE A 77 8.73 13.05 11.20
CA ILE A 77 7.58 13.18 10.31
C ILE A 77 6.30 13.19 11.15
N ASP A 78 5.53 14.25 11.02
CA ASP A 78 4.26 14.44 11.73
C ASP A 78 3.13 13.69 10.99
N GLU A 79 3.03 12.39 11.27
CA GLU A 79 2.01 11.53 10.64
C GLU A 79 0.57 11.97 11.00
N GLU A 80 0.36 12.61 12.15
CA GLU A 80 -0.97 13.09 12.56
C GLU A 80 -1.47 14.23 11.67
N LYS A 81 -0.54 15.05 11.15
CA LYS A 81 -0.87 16.12 10.19
C LYS A 81 -0.98 15.63 8.75
N MET A 82 -0.44 14.46 8.42
CA MET A 82 -0.54 13.92 7.07
C MET A 82 -1.98 13.48 6.77
N THR A 83 -2.56 14.05 5.71
CA THR A 83 -3.87 13.60 5.26
C THR A 83 -3.76 12.25 4.56
N LYS A 84 -4.88 11.52 4.50
CA LYS A 84 -4.97 10.26 3.75
C LYS A 84 -4.60 10.42 2.27
N ILE A 85 -4.83 11.61 1.71
CA ILE A 85 -4.48 11.96 0.33
C ILE A 85 -2.96 12.12 0.19
N ASP A 86 -2.28 12.71 1.17
CA ASP A 86 -0.83 12.86 1.15
C ASP A 86 -0.13 11.49 1.19
N LYS A 87 -0.61 10.61 2.08
CA LYS A 87 -0.15 9.21 2.14
C LYS A 87 -0.41 8.47 0.83
N PHE A 88 -1.59 8.66 0.23
CA PHE A 88 -1.92 8.08 -1.08
C PHE A 88 -1.00 8.58 -2.20
N ASN A 89 -0.70 9.87 -2.23
CA ASN A 89 0.18 10.48 -3.22
C ASN A 89 1.60 9.92 -3.08
N PHE A 90 2.12 9.81 -1.86
CA PHE A 90 3.40 9.15 -1.58
C PHE A 90 3.44 7.72 -2.13
N LEU A 91 2.43 6.91 -1.83
CA LEU A 91 2.33 5.53 -2.32
C LEU A 91 2.27 5.46 -3.86
N ASN A 92 1.61 6.41 -4.52
CA ASN A 92 1.58 6.46 -5.98
C ASN A 92 2.94 6.83 -6.60
N SER A 93 3.72 7.70 -5.96
CA SER A 93 5.09 7.99 -6.40
C SER A 93 6.01 6.77 -6.26
N HIS A 94 5.78 5.92 -5.27
CA HIS A 94 6.52 4.68 -5.01
C HIS A 94 5.79 3.43 -5.54
N LYS A 95 4.93 3.57 -6.56
CA LYS A 95 4.09 2.46 -7.04
C LYS A 95 4.91 1.26 -7.51
N ASN A 96 6.02 1.49 -8.20
CA ASN A 96 6.87 0.40 -8.70
C ASN A 96 7.54 -0.37 -7.54
N ASP A 97 8.04 0.36 -6.54
CA ASP A 97 8.66 -0.24 -5.34
C ASP A 97 7.63 -1.09 -4.56
N LEU A 98 6.38 -0.66 -4.52
CA LEU A 98 5.27 -1.42 -3.92
C LEU A 98 4.94 -2.70 -4.69
N VAL A 99 5.01 -2.67 -6.02
CA VAL A 99 4.81 -3.88 -6.85
C VAL A 99 5.87 -4.92 -6.49
N ASP A 100 7.14 -4.51 -6.48
CA ASP A 100 8.27 -5.40 -6.17
C ASP A 100 8.18 -5.92 -4.73
N CYS A 101 7.79 -5.05 -3.79
CA CYS A 101 7.52 -5.41 -2.41
C CYS A 101 6.50 -6.55 -2.27
N PHE A 102 5.35 -6.41 -2.92
CA PHE A 102 4.27 -7.40 -2.80
C PHE A 102 4.50 -8.68 -3.61
N LEU A 103 5.27 -8.62 -4.70
CA LEU A 103 5.72 -9.81 -5.41
C LEU A 103 6.68 -10.65 -4.56
N ASN A 104 7.55 -9.99 -3.79
CA ASN A 104 8.54 -10.66 -2.94
C ASN A 104 7.94 -11.24 -1.65
N SER A 105 6.84 -10.69 -1.14
CA SER A 105 6.26 -11.06 0.16
C SER A 105 5.39 -12.32 0.18
N LYS A 106 5.50 -13.21 -0.83
CA LYS A 106 4.71 -14.48 -0.94
C LYS A 106 3.20 -14.28 -0.81
N ILE A 107 2.68 -13.17 -1.33
CA ILE A 107 1.25 -12.91 -1.39
C ILE A 107 0.58 -13.87 -2.38
N ASP A 108 -0.72 -14.15 -2.18
CA ASP A 108 -1.52 -15.00 -3.08
C ASP A 108 -1.56 -14.43 -4.52
N VAL A 109 -0.62 -14.87 -5.34
CA VAL A 109 -0.55 -14.61 -6.77
C VAL A 109 -1.32 -15.71 -7.50
N LYS A 110 -2.30 -15.33 -8.33
CA LYS A 110 -2.94 -16.24 -9.26
C LYS A 110 -2.25 -16.15 -10.62
N ASP A 111 -1.70 -17.26 -11.09
CA ASP A 111 -1.17 -17.41 -12.45
C ASP A 111 -2.17 -18.18 -13.31
N PHE A 112 -2.44 -17.67 -14.51
CA PHE A 112 -3.25 -18.31 -15.53
C PHE A 112 -2.52 -18.31 -16.87
N THR A 113 -2.28 -19.49 -17.44
CA THR A 113 -1.72 -19.63 -18.79
C THR A 113 -2.79 -20.05 -19.79
N LYS A 114 -2.98 -19.29 -20.87
CA LYS A 114 -3.78 -19.68 -22.03
C LYS A 114 -2.84 -20.03 -23.18
N THR A 115 -2.80 -21.30 -23.55
CA THR A 115 -2.04 -21.79 -24.70
C THR A 115 -2.99 -22.08 -25.86
N ASN A 116 -2.81 -21.41 -27.00
CA ASN A 116 -3.54 -21.76 -28.22
C ASN A 116 -2.64 -22.64 -29.10
N LEU A 117 -2.91 -23.94 -29.12
CA LEU A 117 -2.17 -24.95 -29.88
C LEU A 117 -2.16 -24.69 -31.40
N ALA A 118 -3.16 -23.96 -31.93
CA ALA A 118 -3.27 -23.68 -33.36
C ALA A 118 -2.36 -22.54 -33.85
N SER A 119 -1.86 -21.68 -32.96
CA SER A 119 -1.09 -20.48 -33.34
C SER A 119 0.30 -20.38 -32.73
N ALA A 120 0.78 -21.38 -31.99
CA ALA A 120 2.04 -21.31 -31.22
C ALA A 120 2.14 -20.04 -30.36
N GLN A 121 0.99 -19.49 -29.95
CA GLN A 121 0.91 -18.32 -29.09
C GLN A 121 0.65 -18.76 -27.66
N SER A 122 1.48 -18.24 -26.75
CA SER A 122 1.33 -18.45 -25.30
C SER A 122 1.02 -17.11 -24.66
N GLU A 123 -0.10 -17.03 -23.95
CA GLU A 123 -0.48 -15.87 -23.15
C GLU A 123 -0.48 -16.27 -21.66
N THR A 124 0.30 -15.57 -20.85
CA THR A 124 0.42 -15.80 -19.40
C THR A 124 -0.11 -14.59 -18.66
N TYR A 125 -0.94 -14.80 -17.64
CA TYR A 125 -1.54 -13.75 -16.82
C TYR A 125 -1.18 -13.97 -15.35
N VAL A 126 -0.44 -13.03 -14.78
CA VAL A 126 -0.07 -13.01 -13.37
C VAL A 126 -0.88 -11.92 -12.69
N ARG A 127 -1.72 -12.29 -11.73
CA ARG A 127 -2.59 -11.36 -11.01
C ARG A 127 -2.33 -11.42 -9.52
N ILE A 128 -2.02 -10.27 -8.94
CA ILE A 128 -2.04 -10.04 -7.49
C ILE A 128 -3.48 -9.73 -7.10
N LEU A 129 -4.06 -10.55 -6.22
CA LEU A 129 -5.40 -10.28 -5.69
C LEU A 129 -5.43 -8.97 -4.90
N PRO A 130 -6.59 -8.30 -4.80
CA PRO A 130 -6.71 -7.08 -4.01
C PRO A 130 -6.22 -7.30 -2.57
N LEU A 131 -5.06 -6.73 -2.28
CA LEU A 131 -4.38 -6.83 -1.00
C LEU A 131 -4.65 -5.55 -0.22
N ARG A 132 -5.07 -5.68 1.03
CA ARG A 132 -5.15 -4.56 1.94
C ARG A 132 -3.81 -4.38 2.66
N PHE A 133 -3.36 -3.14 2.76
CA PHE A 133 -2.13 -2.80 3.46
C PHE A 133 -2.26 -1.47 4.19
N ILE A 134 -1.33 -1.25 5.11
CA ILE A 134 -1.12 -0.01 5.87
C ILE A 134 0.32 0.44 5.66
N ILE A 135 0.57 1.71 5.94
CA ILE A 135 1.88 2.33 5.87
C ILE A 135 2.13 3.08 7.18
N GLU A 136 3.36 2.98 7.69
CA GLU A 136 3.85 3.71 8.87
C GLU A 136 5.07 4.53 8.46
N PHE A 137 5.08 5.83 8.79
CA PHE A 137 6.18 6.72 8.41
C PHE A 137 7.16 6.84 9.58
N HIS A 138 8.39 6.39 9.36
CA HIS A 138 9.50 6.55 10.31
C HIS A 138 10.43 7.66 9.83
N SER A 139 11.43 8.04 10.64
CA SER A 139 12.30 9.18 10.31
C SER A 139 13.08 9.00 8.99
N ASN A 140 13.40 7.76 8.59
CA ASN A 140 14.26 7.49 7.43
C ASN A 140 13.54 6.74 6.29
N SER A 141 12.41 6.11 6.58
CA SER A 141 11.73 5.23 5.65
C SER A 141 10.28 5.00 6.06
N ALA A 142 9.46 4.60 5.09
CA ALA A 142 8.10 4.15 5.34
C ALA A 142 8.03 2.63 5.36
N ILE A 143 7.43 2.06 6.41
CA ILE A 143 7.26 0.62 6.55
C ILE A 143 5.86 0.24 6.07
N VAL A 144 5.81 -0.77 5.21
CA VAL A 144 4.57 -1.30 4.64
C VAL A 144 4.23 -2.62 5.31
N TYR A 145 2.99 -2.73 5.81
CA TYR A 145 2.46 -3.99 6.33
C TYR A 145 1.20 -4.38 5.57
N TYR A 146 1.10 -5.64 5.16
CA TYR A 146 -0.13 -6.15 4.60
C TYR A 146 -1.01 -6.77 5.69
N LEU A 147 -2.32 -6.74 5.44
CA LEU A 147 -3.34 -7.22 6.35
C LEU A 147 -3.73 -8.64 5.97
N LYS A 148 -3.71 -9.54 6.95
CA LYS A 148 -4.15 -10.92 6.83
C LYS A 148 -5.32 -11.23 7.75
#